data_AF-A0A1A9ZGT1-F1
#
_entry.id   AF-A0A1A9ZGT1-F1
#
_cell.length_a   1.000
_cell.length_b   1.000
_cell.length_c   1.000
_cell.angle_alpha   90.00
_cell.angle_beta   90.00
_cell.angle_gamma   90.00
#
_symmetry.space_group_name_H-M   'P 1'
#
loop_
_entity.id
_entity.type
_entity.pdbx_description
1 polymer ?
#
loop_
_entity_poly.entity_id
_entity_poly.type
_entity_poly.pdbx_seq_one_letter_code
_entity_poly.pdbx_strand_id
1 'polypeptide(L)'
;MKGFDAITPAFQEPLPGWVDNMNGPTGVLIGAGKGVIRSMLCNGELKSEIIPVDTAVNALVLLPFYFNKIEEKPAQMPVFNITIPEAKKRTWQWIMDKGKNFGMEYPFEVGLWYPDGNITTNKFYHWICVILFMWLPAILIDCLLFIFGQRRL
;
A
#
# COMPACT_ATOMS: atom_id res chain seq x y z
N MET A 1 -12.26 -8.36 -14.53
CA MET A 1 -11.04 -8.07 -13.75
C MET A 1 -11.50 -7.81 -12.32
N LYS A 2 -11.23 -8.69 -11.36
CA LYS A 2 -11.52 -8.41 -9.95
C LYS A 2 -10.57 -7.28 -9.52
N GLY A 3 -11.11 -6.10 -9.25
CA GLY A 3 -10.34 -5.03 -8.61
C GLY A 3 -9.84 -5.55 -7.27
N PHE A 4 -8.55 -5.44 -7.01
CA PHE A 4 -8.01 -5.66 -5.69
C PHE A 4 -8.31 -4.39 -4.90
N ASP A 5 -9.38 -4.41 -4.12
CA ASP A 5 -9.73 -3.29 -3.24
C ASP A 5 -8.80 -3.35 -2.03
N ALA A 6 -7.85 -2.42 -1.96
CA ALA A 6 -6.87 -2.40 -0.90
C ALA A 6 -7.27 -1.37 0.17
N ILE A 7 -7.28 -1.81 1.43
CA ILE A 7 -7.55 -0.92 2.56
C ILE A 7 -6.29 -0.12 2.88
N THR A 8 -6.43 1.18 3.07
CA THR A 8 -5.35 2.08 3.50
C THR A 8 -5.52 2.60 4.90
N PRO A 9 -4.46 3.23 5.45
CA PRO A 9 -4.57 3.97 6.70
C PRO A 9 -5.74 4.96 6.70
N ALA A 10 -6.20 5.26 7.90
CA ALA A 10 -7.31 6.16 8.16
C ALA A 10 -7.08 7.52 7.50
N PHE A 11 -8.13 8.04 6.86
CA PHE A 11 -8.09 9.40 6.33
C PHE A 11 -8.17 10.42 7.46
N GLN A 12 -9.06 10.19 8.44
CA GLN A 12 -9.35 11.15 9.50
C GLN A 12 -9.45 10.52 10.90
N GLU A 13 -10.19 9.43 11.07
CA GLU A 13 -10.47 8.83 12.40
C GLU A 13 -9.85 7.43 12.54
N PRO A 14 -9.35 7.01 13.72
CA PRO A 14 -9.23 7.76 14.98
C PRO A 14 -8.09 8.79 14.97
N LEU A 15 -7.14 8.66 14.06
CA LEU A 15 -6.06 9.62 13.80
C LEU A 15 -5.71 9.53 12.31
N PRO A 16 -5.46 10.65 11.60
CA PRO A 16 -5.02 10.62 10.21
C PRO A 16 -3.74 9.78 10.05
N GLY A 17 -3.74 8.86 9.09
CA GLY A 17 -2.63 7.94 8.85
C GLY A 17 -2.54 6.75 9.80
N TRP A 18 -3.51 6.57 10.70
CA TRP A 18 -3.55 5.40 11.58
C TRP A 18 -3.80 4.11 10.81
N VAL A 19 -3.10 3.04 11.17
CA VAL A 19 -3.27 1.70 10.58
C VAL A 19 -3.01 0.63 11.64
N ASP A 20 -3.77 -0.46 11.59
CA ASP A 20 -3.65 -1.60 12.51
C ASP A 20 -2.46 -2.50 12.17
N ASN A 21 -2.15 -2.63 10.87
CA ASN A 21 -1.07 -3.47 10.38
C ASN A 21 -0.38 -2.85 9.15
N MET A 22 0.87 -3.24 8.91
CA MET A 22 1.65 -2.80 7.75
C MET A 22 1.48 -3.75 6.56
N ASN A 23 0.35 -4.44 6.40
CA ASN A 23 0.16 -5.37 5.29
C ASN A 23 -0.28 -4.63 4.01
N GLY A 24 -0.02 -5.26 2.87
CA GLY A 24 -0.49 -4.78 1.57
C GLY A 24 0.15 -3.44 1.18
N PRO A 25 -0.63 -2.44 0.73
CA PRO A 25 -0.10 -1.17 0.21
C PRO A 25 0.77 -0.42 1.23
N THR A 26 0.37 -0.42 2.50
CA THR A 26 1.10 0.27 3.57
C THR A 26 2.51 -0.27 3.73
N GLY A 27 2.66 -1.61 3.77
CA GLY A 27 3.97 -2.26 3.87
C GLY A 27 4.84 -2.00 2.64
N VAL A 28 4.24 -2.01 1.46
CA VAL A 28 4.95 -1.67 0.22
C VAL A 28 5.47 -0.23 0.25
N LEU A 29 4.64 0.72 0.69
CA LEU A 29 5.04 2.13 0.80
C LEU A 29 6.14 2.35 1.84
N ILE A 30 6.04 1.72 3.02
CA ILE A 30 7.08 1.80 4.06
C ILE A 30 8.38 1.16 3.57
N GLY A 31 8.30 -0.02 2.95
CA GLY A 31 9.46 -0.71 2.41
C GLY A 31 10.14 0.08 1.30
N ALA A 32 9.37 0.72 0.42
CA ALA A 32 9.90 1.61 -0.63
C ALA A 32 10.51 2.88 -0.03
N GLY A 33 9.84 3.50 0.95
CA GLY A 33 10.29 4.70 1.63
C GLY A 33 11.56 4.51 2.47
N LYS A 34 11.77 3.32 3.02
CA LYS A 34 13.02 2.93 3.70
C LYS A 34 14.11 2.46 2.73
N GLY A 35 13.84 2.43 1.42
CA GLY A 35 14.78 1.96 0.40
C GLY A 35 15.01 0.46 0.37
N VAL A 36 14.18 -0.33 1.08
CA VAL A 36 14.23 -1.80 1.06
C VAL A 36 13.62 -2.33 -0.24
N ILE A 37 12.50 -1.77 -0.68
CA ILE A 37 11.83 -2.13 -1.93
C ILE A 37 12.30 -1.17 -3.03
N ARG A 38 12.96 -1.72 -4.06
CA ARG A 38 13.55 -0.91 -5.13
C ARG A 38 12.95 -1.15 -6.50
N SER A 39 12.20 -2.23 -6.67
CA SER A 39 11.49 -2.51 -7.90
C SER A 39 10.12 -3.06 -7.58
N MET A 40 9.09 -2.54 -8.24
CA MET A 40 7.72 -3.05 -8.16
C MET A 40 7.25 -3.46 -9.55
N LEU A 41 6.92 -4.74 -9.71
CA LEU A 41 6.37 -5.26 -10.96
C LEU A 41 4.88 -4.93 -11.04
N CYS A 42 4.55 -3.80 -11.66
CA CYS A 42 3.19 -3.33 -11.82
C CYS A 42 3.06 -2.51 -13.12
N ASN A 43 1.86 -2.43 -13.68
CA ASN A 43 1.59 -1.42 -14.71
C ASN A 43 1.17 -0.12 -14.01
N GLY A 44 2.05 0.88 -14.07
CA GLY A 44 1.85 2.20 -13.45
C GLY A 44 0.64 2.96 -14.00
N GLU A 45 0.16 2.63 -15.21
CA GLU A 45 -1.02 3.25 -15.84
C GLU A 45 -2.34 2.72 -15.27
N LEU A 46 -2.31 1.60 -14.55
CA LEU A 46 -3.50 1.06 -13.91
C LEU A 46 -3.99 2.00 -12.81
N LYS A 47 -5.31 2.19 -12.78
CA LYS A 47 -5.98 2.97 -11.74
C LYS A 47 -6.07 2.14 -10.46
N SER A 48 -5.69 2.76 -9.36
CA SER A 48 -5.76 2.17 -8.02
C SER A 48 -7.14 2.39 -7.39
N GLU A 49 -7.66 1.37 -6.72
CA GLU A 49 -8.85 1.46 -5.88
C GLU A 49 -8.43 1.24 -4.43
N ILE A 50 -8.47 2.32 -3.66
CA ILE A 50 -7.90 2.40 -2.33
C ILE A 50 -8.92 3.02 -1.37
N ILE A 51 -9.39 2.25 -0.41
CA ILE A 51 -10.43 2.68 0.53
C ILE A 51 -9.79 2.87 1.91
N PRO A 52 -9.82 4.07 2.50
CA PRO A 52 -9.39 4.29 3.87
C PRO A 52 -10.17 3.43 4.87
N VAL A 53 -9.49 2.90 5.88
CA VAL A 53 -10.09 2.00 6.88
C VAL A 53 -11.28 2.64 7.61
N ASP A 54 -11.21 3.93 7.92
CA ASP A 54 -12.27 4.69 8.56
C ASP A 54 -13.52 4.81 7.69
N THR A 55 -13.34 4.97 6.38
CA THR A 55 -14.45 4.96 5.42
C THR A 55 -15.13 3.59 5.37
N ALA A 56 -14.36 2.50 5.40
CA ALA A 56 -14.90 1.14 5.44
C ALA A 56 -15.69 0.87 6.73
N VAL A 57 -15.14 1.26 7.88
CA VAL A 57 -15.81 1.10 9.19
C VAL A 57 -17.07 1.96 9.27
N ASN A 58 -17.02 3.22 8.83
CA ASN A 58 -18.20 4.10 8.83
C ASN A 58 -19.32 3.54 7.94
N ALA A 59 -18.99 3.00 6.77
CA ALA A 59 -19.96 2.33 5.93
C ALA A 59 -20.55 1.07 6.60
N LEU A 60 -19.73 0.26 7.29
CA LEU A 60 -20.20 -0.93 8.02
C LEU A 60 -21.24 -0.59 9.10
N VAL A 61 -21.10 0.56 9.76
CA VAL A 61 -22.05 1.04 10.78
C VAL A 61 -23.29 1.68 10.15
N LEU A 62 -23.11 2.50 9.10
CA LEU A 62 -24.18 3.28 8.49
C LEU A 62 -25.10 2.45 7.60
N LEU A 63 -24.58 1.45 6.89
CA LEU A 63 -25.37 0.64 5.95
C LEU A 63 -26.53 -0.12 6.62
N PRO A 64 -26.34 -0.81 7.76
CA PRO A 64 -27.46 -1.45 8.48
C PRO A 64 -28.50 -0.44 8.98
N PHE A 65 -28.04 0.70 9.49
CA PHE A 65 -28.92 1.77 9.97
C PHE A 65 -29.76 2.35 8.82
N TYR A 66 -29.12 2.64 7.69
CA TYR A 66 -29.77 3.09 6.47
C TYR A 66 -30.80 2.06 5.99
N PHE A 67 -30.41 0.77 5.92
CA PHE A 67 -31.30 -0.30 5.49
C PHE A 67 -32.52 -0.47 6.40
N ASN A 68 -32.36 -0.26 7.70
CA ASN A 68 -33.48 -0.30 8.65
C ASN A 68 -34.53 0.79 8.40
N LYS A 69 -34.10 1.96 7.90
CA LYS A 69 -34.97 3.11 7.61
C LYS A 69 -35.72 3.03 6.28
N ILE A 70 -35.42 2.06 5.41
CA ILE A 70 -36.12 1.89 4.15
C ILE A 70 -37.52 1.32 4.43
N GLU A 71 -38.57 2.06 4.04
CA GLU A 71 -39.97 1.66 4.26
C GLU A 71 -40.33 0.39 3.48
N GLU A 72 -39.94 0.32 2.20
CA GLU A 72 -40.15 -0.84 1.34
C GLU A 72 -38.87 -1.68 1.23
N LYS A 73 -38.82 -2.76 2.01
CA LYS A 73 -37.67 -3.67 1.99
C LYS A 73 -37.66 -4.52 0.71
N PRO A 74 -36.51 -4.63 0.02
CA PRO A 74 -36.40 -5.51 -1.13
C PRO A 74 -36.59 -6.98 -0.72
N ALA A 75 -37.15 -7.78 -1.63
CA ALA A 75 -37.39 -9.21 -1.41
C ALA A 75 -36.09 -10.02 -1.21
N GLN A 76 -34.95 -9.50 -1.69
CA GLN A 76 -33.63 -10.09 -1.51
C GLN A 76 -32.72 -9.14 -0.74
N MET A 77 -31.82 -9.69 0.07
CA MET A 77 -30.83 -8.91 0.81
C MET A 77 -29.90 -8.19 -0.17
N PRO A 78 -29.82 -6.85 -0.16
CA PRO A 78 -28.98 -6.11 -1.08
C PRO A 78 -27.50 -6.27 -0.72
N VAL A 79 -26.64 -6.31 -1.74
CA VAL A 79 -25.19 -6.26 -1.60
C VAL A 79 -24.73 -4.83 -1.83
N PHE A 80 -24.05 -4.25 -0.85
CA PHE A 80 -23.48 -2.91 -0.95
C PHE A 80 -21.99 -2.98 -1.25
N ASN A 81 -21.55 -2.29 -2.30
CA ASN A 81 -20.14 -2.16 -2.64
C ASN A 81 -19.70 -0.73 -2.39
N ILE A 82 -18.59 -0.56 -1.66
CA ILE A 82 -17.96 0.74 -1.44
C ILE A 82 -16.89 0.87 -2.52
N THR A 83 -16.99 1.89 -3.36
CA THR A 83 -16.06 2.12 -4.47
C THR A 83 -15.72 3.59 -4.60
N ILE A 84 -14.62 3.87 -5.30
CA ILE A 84 -14.22 5.24 -5.60
C ILE A 84 -14.79 5.62 -6.97
N PRO A 85 -15.39 6.82 -7.11
CA PRO A 85 -15.81 7.31 -8.42
C PRO A 85 -14.64 7.35 -9.41
N GLU A 86 -14.88 6.93 -10.65
CA GLU A 86 -13.83 6.79 -11.68
C GLU A 86 -13.04 8.09 -11.92
N ALA A 87 -13.68 9.25 -11.76
CA ALA A 87 -13.06 10.57 -11.87
C ALA A 87 -12.06 10.88 -10.73
N LYS A 88 -12.19 10.23 -9.58
CA LYS A 88 -11.30 10.39 -8.42
C LYS A 88 -10.21 9.33 -8.34
N LYS A 89 -10.30 8.24 -9.12
CA LYS A 89 -9.26 7.21 -9.17
C LYS A 89 -7.97 7.80 -9.73
N ARG A 90 -6.84 7.39 -9.14
CA ARG A 90 -5.49 7.82 -9.55
C ARG A 90 -4.71 6.62 -10.07
N THR A 91 -3.70 6.87 -10.89
CA THR A 91 -2.83 5.82 -11.42
C THR A 91 -1.77 5.46 -10.38
N TRP A 92 -1.28 4.21 -10.41
CA TRP A 92 -0.18 3.78 -9.54
C TRP A 92 1.09 4.60 -9.74
N GLN A 93 1.35 5.04 -10.98
CA GLN A 93 2.46 5.95 -11.28
C GLN A 93 2.30 7.28 -10.52
N TRP A 94 1.12 7.90 -10.56
CA TRP A 94 0.86 9.14 -9.84
C TRP A 94 1.03 8.97 -8.33
N ILE A 95 0.58 7.84 -7.77
CA ILE A 95 0.76 7.51 -6.35
C ILE A 95 2.23 7.40 -5.99
N MET A 96 3.01 6.69 -6.81
CA MET A 96 4.45 6.54 -6.57
C MET A 96 5.18 7.88 -6.66
N ASP A 97 4.89 8.70 -7.67
CA ASP A 97 5.53 10.00 -7.84
C ASP A 97 5.21 10.94 -6.66
N LYS A 98 3.96 10.93 -6.20
CA LYS A 98 3.57 11.66 -4.98
C LYS A 98 4.25 11.08 -3.74
N GLY A 99 4.31 9.76 -3.60
CA GLY A 99 4.99 9.07 -2.51
C GLY A 99 6.47 9.41 -2.44
N LYS A 100 7.17 9.50 -3.57
CA LYS A 100 8.57 9.95 -3.65
C LYS A 100 8.72 11.39 -3.16
N ASN A 101 7.86 12.29 -3.62
CA ASN A 101 7.91 13.70 -3.18
C ASN A 101 7.69 13.81 -1.67
N PHE A 102 6.68 13.13 -1.12
CA PHE A 102 6.44 13.11 0.32
C PHE A 102 7.57 12.43 1.10
N GLY A 103 8.16 11.35 0.57
CA GLY A 103 9.30 10.68 1.21
C GLY A 103 10.56 11.54 1.24
N MET A 104 10.72 12.47 0.29
CA MET A 104 11.81 13.45 0.29
C MET A 104 11.53 14.64 1.23
N GLU A 105 10.27 15.05 1.34
CA GLU A 105 9.84 16.12 2.26
C GLU A 105 9.83 15.65 3.73
N TYR A 106 9.40 14.42 3.96
CA TYR A 106 9.27 13.77 5.27
C TYR A 106 10.05 12.45 5.29
N PRO A 107 11.39 12.49 5.38
CA PRO A 107 12.23 11.30 5.32
C PRO A 107 12.02 10.41 6.55
N PHE A 108 12.14 9.09 6.35
CA PHE A 108 12.14 8.13 7.45
C PHE A 108 13.41 8.27 8.30
N GLU A 109 13.28 8.22 9.62
CA GLU A 109 14.41 8.32 10.56
C GLU A 109 15.49 7.26 10.33
N VAL A 110 15.07 6.04 9.95
CA VAL A 110 15.97 4.93 9.63
C VAL A 110 15.57 4.35 8.27
N GLY A 111 16.42 4.58 7.28
CA GLY A 111 16.35 3.98 5.95
C GLY A 111 17.56 3.08 5.70
N LEU A 112 17.35 1.96 5.01
CA LEU A 112 18.43 1.09 4.54
C LEU A 112 19.15 1.72 3.35
N TRP A 113 18.37 2.34 2.45
CA TRP A 113 18.87 3.03 1.26
C TRP A 113 18.04 4.27 0.97
N TYR A 114 18.59 5.18 0.16
CA TYR A 114 17.83 6.24 -0.50
C TYR A 114 16.59 5.68 -1.24
N PRO A 115 15.39 6.28 -1.01
CA PRO A 115 14.14 5.81 -1.57
C PRO A 115 14.02 6.14 -3.06
N ASP A 116 14.58 5.28 -3.91
CA ASP A 116 14.50 5.38 -5.37
C ASP A 116 13.94 4.10 -6.00
N GLY A 117 12.79 3.65 -5.48
CA GLY A 117 12.05 2.54 -6.08
C GLY A 117 11.42 2.95 -7.42
N ASN A 118 11.35 2.04 -8.38
CA ASN A 118 10.65 2.30 -9.65
C ASN A 118 9.62 1.22 -9.98
N ILE A 119 8.54 1.61 -10.65
CA ILE A 119 7.56 0.68 -11.22
C ILE A 119 8.07 0.22 -12.58
N THR A 120 7.97 -1.08 -12.84
CA THR A 120 8.35 -1.69 -14.11
C THR A 120 7.33 -2.73 -14.52
N THR A 121 7.11 -2.88 -15.82
CA THR A 121 6.29 -3.94 -16.41
C THR A 121 7.14 -5.12 -16.89
N ASN A 122 8.46 -4.93 -17.01
CA ASN A 122 9.37 -5.96 -17.49
C ASN A 122 9.84 -6.87 -16.36
N LYS A 123 9.38 -8.13 -16.38
CA LYS A 123 9.72 -9.15 -15.38
C LYS A 123 11.21 -9.42 -15.28
N PHE A 124 11.93 -9.44 -16.40
CA PHE A 124 13.37 -9.75 -16.41
C PHE A 124 14.17 -8.64 -15.72
N TYR A 125 13.88 -7.38 -16.09
CA TYR A 125 14.49 -6.21 -15.44
C TYR A 125 14.15 -6.17 -13.94
N HIS A 126 12.89 -6.41 -13.57
CA HIS A 126 12.47 -6.51 -12.18
C HIS A 126 13.29 -7.53 -11.39
N TRP A 127 13.46 -8.74 -11.92
CA TRP A 127 14.22 -9.79 -11.26
C TRP A 127 15.70 -9.44 -11.07
N ILE A 128 16.34 -8.82 -12.07
CA ILE A 128 17.71 -8.32 -11.93
C ILE A 128 17.80 -7.32 -10.79
N CYS A 129 16.87 -6.36 -10.73
CA CYS A 129 16.86 -5.35 -9.66
C CYS A 129 16.62 -5.98 -8.28
N VAL A 130 15.71 -6.95 -8.17
CA VAL A 130 15.44 -7.66 -6.91
C VAL A 130 16.68 -8.40 -6.43
N ILE A 131 17.34 -9.15 -7.31
CA ILE A 131 18.54 -9.92 -6.95
C ILE A 131 19.67 -8.99 -6.50
N LEU A 132 19.96 -7.96 -7.29
CA LEU A 132 21.11 -7.08 -7.05
C LEU A 132 20.91 -6.10 -5.90
N PHE A 133 19.70 -5.53 -5.76
CA PHE A 133 19.47 -4.42 -4.85
C PHE A 133 18.60 -4.76 -3.63
N MET A 134 17.98 -5.94 -3.59
CA MET A 134 17.21 -6.40 -2.44
C MET A 134 17.85 -7.64 -1.80
N TRP A 135 18.08 -8.70 -2.57
CA TRP A 135 18.58 -9.98 -2.02
C TRP A 135 20.07 -9.96 -1.69
N LEU A 136 20.92 -9.51 -2.60
CA LEU A 136 22.37 -9.48 -2.38
C LEU A 136 22.75 -8.62 -1.16
N PRO A 137 22.18 -7.40 -0.96
CA PRO A 137 22.42 -6.63 0.26
C PRO A 137 21.88 -7.31 1.52
N ALA A 138 20.69 -7.93 1.46
CA ALA A 138 20.11 -8.63 2.61
C ALA A 138 21.00 -9.80 3.07
N ILE A 139 21.44 -10.64 2.13
CA ILE A 139 22.35 -11.77 2.42
C ILE A 139 23.67 -11.27 2.99
N LEU A 140 24.23 -10.18 2.43
CA LEU A 140 25.46 -9.59 2.93
C LEU A 140 25.32 -9.12 4.39
N ILE A 141 24.22 -8.42 4.71
CA ILE A 141 23.92 -7.93 6.06
C ILE A 141 23.75 -9.12 7.02
N ASP A 142 23.01 -10.15 6.63
CA ASP A 142 22.81 -11.36 7.45
C ASP A 142 24.11 -12.11 7.71
N CYS A 143 24.99 -12.20 6.71
CA CYS A 143 26.33 -12.76 6.86
C CYS A 143 27.18 -11.96 7.85
N LEU A 144 27.15 -10.62 7.76
CA LEU A 144 27.88 -9.75 8.69
C LEU A 144 27.33 -9.89 10.11
N LEU A 145 26.01 -9.85 10.30
CA LEU A 145 25.38 -10.04 11.61
C LEU A 145 25.76 -11.40 12.21
N PHE A 146 25.80 -12.46 11.40
CA PHE A 146 26.26 -13.77 11.83
C PHE A 146 27.72 -13.77 12.28
N ILE A 147 28.62 -13.13 11.52
CA ILE A 147 30.05 -13.01 11.88
C ILE A 147 30.23 -12.24 13.18
N PHE A 148 29.46 -11.17 13.40
CA PHE A 148 29.53 -10.36 14.62
C PHE A 148 28.74 -10.93 15.82
N GLY A 149 28.17 -12.13 15.69
CA GLY A 149 27.41 -12.79 16.76
C GLY A 149 26.11 -12.08 17.15
N GLN A 150 25.61 -11.18 16.29
CA GLN A 150 24.34 -10.50 16.46
C GLN A 150 23.18 -11.42 16.03
N ARG A 151 21.98 -11.21 16.59
CA ARG A 151 20.79 -11.93 16.12
C ARG A 151 20.50 -11.53 14.67
N ARG A 152 20.24 -12.53 13.82
CA ARG A 152 19.80 -12.33 12.43
C ARG A 152 18.43 -11.64 12.43
N LEU A 153 18.19 -10.79 11.42
CA LEU A 153 16.95 -10.06 11.21
C LEU A 153 15.84 -10.96 10.64
#